data_AF-A0A1I3C1A3-F1
#
_entry.id   AF-A0A1I3C1A3-F1
#
_cell.length_a   1.000
_cell.length_b   1.000
_cell.length_c   1.000
_cell.angle_alpha   90.00
_cell.angle_beta   90.00
_cell.angle_gamma   90.00
#
_symmetry.space_group_name_H-M   'P 1'
#
loop_
_entity.id
_entity.type
_entity.pdbx_description
1 polymer ?
#
loop_
_entity_poly.entity_id
_entity_poly.type
_entity_poly.pdbx_seq_one_letter_code
_entity_poly.pdbx_strand_id
1 'polypeptide(L)' 'MESTFIIIRGNAASRKTTAAKLLHERLGGGNALLISQDVVRREMLGVKDTKENLAINLIKNIAIYGKGCCLYVILEGIF' A
#
# COMPACT_ATOMS: atom_id res chain seq x y z
N MET A 1 -13.82 -4.90 13.74
CA MET A 1 -14.20 -4.80 12.32
C MET A 1 -13.21 -5.65 11.54
N GLU A 2 -13.68 -6.49 10.62
CA GLU A 2 -12.80 -7.28 9.78
C GLU A 2 -12.51 -6.49 8.49
N SER A 3 -11.24 -6.16 8.25
CA SER A 3 -10.81 -5.43 7.05
C SER A 3 -10.44 -6.40 5.93
N THR A 4 -10.81 -6.06 4.70
CA THR A 4 -10.34 -6.78 3.51
C THR A 4 -8.95 -6.27 3.13
N PHE A 5 -7.96 -7.16 3.12
CA PHE A 5 -6.60 -6.85 2.66
C PHE A 5 -6.43 -7.22 1.19
N ILE A 6 -6.20 -6.21 0.35
CA ILE A 6 -6.08 -6.34 -1.11
C ILE A 6 -4.63 -6.10 -1.49
N ILE A 7 -4.01 -7.03 -2.21
CA ILE A 7 -2.64 -6.87 -2.71
C ILE A 7 -2.69 -6.78 -4.24
N ILE A 8 -2.14 -5.70 -4.79
CA ILE A 8 -2.02 -5.47 -6.23
C ILE A 8 -0.55 -5.64 -6.63
N ARG A 9 -0.26 -6.74 -7.33
CA ARG A 9 1.08 -7.08 -7.84
C ARG A 9 1.12 -7.16 -9.37
N GLY A 10 2.33 -7.11 -9.92
CA GLY A 10 2.59 -7.12 -11.36
C GLY A 10 3.91 -6.43 -11.70
N ASN A 11 4.36 -6.59 -12.94
CA ASN A 11 5.65 -6.07 -13.40
C ASN A 11 5.72 -4.53 -13.36
N ALA A 12 6.94 -3.98 -13.39
CA ALA A 12 7.13 -2.55 -13.62
C ALA A 12 6.38 -2.11 -14.89
N ALA A 13 5.85 -0.88 -14.89
CA ALA A 13 5.03 -0.31 -15.96
C ALA A 13 3.68 -1.02 -16.27
N SER A 14 3.23 -2.01 -15.49
CA SER A 14 1.93 -2.67 -15.68
C SER A 14 0.72 -1.86 -15.17
N ARG A 15 0.87 -0.56 -14.93
CA ARG A 15 -0.19 0.36 -14.45
C ARG A 15 -0.86 0.01 -13.11
N LYS A 16 -0.16 -0.72 -12.23
CA LYS A 16 -0.66 -1.10 -10.88
C LYS A 16 -1.10 0.10 -10.05
N THR A 17 -0.26 1.13 -9.97
CA THR A 17 -0.54 2.34 -9.20
C THR A 17 -1.81 3.04 -9.68
N THR A 18 -2.06 3.04 -11.00
CA THR A 18 -3.32 3.56 -11.57
C THR A 18 -4.51 2.72 -11.15
N ALA A 19 -4.42 1.39 -11.27
CA ALA A 19 -5.50 0.49 -10.84
C ALA A 19 -5.79 0.61 -9.33
N ALA A 20 -4.75 0.71 -8.50
CA ALA A 20 -4.86 0.85 -7.06
C ALA A 20 -5.52 2.18 -6.64
N LYS A 21 -5.16 3.29 -7.30
CA LYS A 21 -5.80 4.59 -7.07
C LYS A 21 -7.27 4.60 -7.48
N LEU A 22 -7.60 4.06 -8.67
CA LEU A 22 -8.99 3.96 -9.11
C LEU A 22 -9.83 3.05 -8.19
N LEU A 23 -9.24 1.96 -7.70
CA LEU A 23 -9.89 1.09 -6.71
C LEU A 23 -10.12 1.84 -5.39
N HIS A 24 -9.11 2.55 -4.89
CA HIS A 24 -9.21 3.35 -3.67
C HIS A 24 -10.31 4.42 -3.77
N GLU A 25 -10.37 5.16 -4.89
CA GLU A 25 -11.42 6.14 -5.18
C GLU A 25 -12.81 5.51 -5.21
N ARG A 26 -12.96 4.34 -5.85
CA ARG A 26 -14.23 3.61 -5.94
C ARG A 26 -14.72 3.08 -4.59
N LEU A 27 -13.81 2.72 -3.69
CA LEU A 27 -14.15 2.22 -2.35
C LEU A 27 -14.51 3.35 -1.37
N GLY A 28 -14.25 4.61 -1.75
CA GLY A 28 -14.66 5.81 -1.03
C GLY A 28 -13.66 6.29 0.03
N GLY A 29 -13.48 7.61 0.11
CA GLY A 29 -12.63 8.27 1.09
C GLY A 29 -13.06 7.96 2.53
N GLY A 30 -12.10 7.61 3.39
CA GLY A 30 -12.34 7.20 4.77
C GLY A 30 -12.58 5.70 4.98
N ASN A 31 -12.98 4.96 3.93
CA ASN A 31 -13.23 3.52 4.01
C ASN A 31 -12.03 2.67 3.61
N ALA A 32 -11.14 3.21 2.77
CA ALA A 32 -10.01 2.49 2.23
C ALA A 32 -8.68 3.19 2.54
N LEU A 33 -7.66 2.40 2.88
CA LEU A 33 -6.27 2.84 3.02
C LEU A 33 -5.46 2.30 1.84
N LEU A 34 -4.82 3.19 1.08
CA LEU A 34 -3.89 2.83 0.01
C LEU A 34 -2.45 2.97 0.48
N ILE A 35 -1.68 1.88 0.38
CA ILE A 35 -0.27 1.79 0.74
C ILE A 35 0.52 1.53 -0.55
N SER A 36 1.28 2.52 -1.00
CA SER A 36 2.21 2.38 -2.11
C SER A 36 3.61 2.12 -1.60
N GLN A 37 4.20 0.97 -1.97
CA GLN A 37 5.56 0.63 -1.57
C GLN A 37 6.58 1.67 -2.04
N ASP A 38 6.43 2.19 -3.27
CA ASP A 38 7.35 3.19 -3.81
C ASP A 38 7.22 4.53 -3.09
N VAL A 39 6.01 4.98 -2.75
CA VAL A 39 5.80 6.19 -1.95
C VAL A 39 6.44 6.03 -0.58
N VAL A 40 6.17 4.94 0.14
CA VAL A 40 6.74 4.73 1.48
C VAL A 40 8.27 4.65 1.43
N ARG A 41 8.83 3.95 0.45
CA ARG A 41 10.28 3.74 0.35
C ARG A 41 11.03 5.00 -0.14
N ARG A 42 10.60 5.57 -1.25
CA ARG A 42 11.33 6.64 -1.96
C ARG A 42 10.95 8.03 -1.47
N GLU A 43 9.66 8.28 -1.29
CA GLU A 43 9.15 9.62 -0.97
C GLU A 43 9.12 9.87 0.54
N MET A 44 8.65 8.91 1.33
CA MET A 44 8.54 9.10 2.79
C MET A 44 9.86 8.86 3.52
N LEU A 45 10.63 7.84 3.13
CA LEU A 45 11.83 7.42 3.87
C LEU A 45 13.15 7.67 3.12
N GLY A 46 13.14 7.82 1.80
CA GLY A 46 14.35 8.03 1.01
C GLY A 46 15.40 6.90 1.09
N VAL A 47 14.96 5.66 1.35
CA VAL A 47 15.88 4.51 1.55
C VAL A 47 16.08 3.69 0.27
N LYS A 48 17.25 3.06 0.17
CA LYS A 48 17.57 2.13 -0.93
C LYS A 48 16.75 0.84 -0.84
N ASP A 49 16.55 0.20 -1.99
CA ASP A 49 15.87 -1.08 -2.07
C ASP A 49 16.78 -2.24 -1.65
N THR A 50 16.82 -2.51 -0.35
CA THR A 50 17.54 -3.65 0.21
C THR A 50 16.59 -4.52 1.02
N LYS A 51 16.96 -5.79 1.24
CA LYS A 51 16.12 -6.78 1.96
C LYS A 51 15.71 -6.36 3.38
N GLU A 52 16.38 -5.37 3.97
CA GLU A 52 16.19 -4.95 5.36
C GLU A 52 15.98 -3.44 5.48
N ASN A 53 15.53 -2.77 4.42
CA ASN A 53 15.30 -1.33 4.47
C ASN A 53 14.12 -0.97 5.41
N LEU A 54 14.13 0.27 5.92
CA LEU A 54 13.14 0.78 6.87
C LEU A 54 11.69 0.74 6.38
N ALA A 55 11.48 0.75 5.05
CA ALA A 55 10.14 0.77 4.47
C ALA A 55 9.36 -0.52 4.76
N ILE A 56 10.03 -1.66 4.92
CA ILE A 56 9.38 -2.96 5.17
C ILE A 56 8.57 -2.90 6.48
N ASN A 57 9.19 -2.43 7.56
CA ASN A 57 8.53 -2.30 8.86
C ASN A 57 7.47 -1.20 8.84
N LEU A 58 7.70 -0.09 8.14
CA LEU A 58 6.71 0.97 8.03
C LEU A 58 5.46 0.52 7.26
N ILE A 59 5.61 -0.16 6.12
CA ILE A 59 4.48 -0.74 5.36
C ILE A 59 3.67 -1.69 6.23
N LYS A 60 4.35 -2.57 6.99
CA LYS A 60 3.70 -3.48 7.94
C LYS A 60 2.89 -2.72 8.99
N ASN A 61 3.47 -1.68 9.59
CA ASN A 61 2.80 -0.89 10.62
C ASN A 61 1.59 -0.13 10.07
N ILE A 62 1.70 0.46 8.87
CA ILE A 62 0.59 1.13 8.19
C ILE A 62 -0.54 0.12 7.88
N ALA A 63 -0.21 -1.09 7.42
CA ALA A 63 -1.21 -2.14 7.15
C ALA A 63 -1.91 -2.61 8.43
N ILE A 64 -1.17 -2.77 9.54
CA ILE A 64 -1.74 -3.11 10.85
C ILE A 64 -2.67 -2.01 11.35
N TYR A 65 -2.28 -0.74 11.20
CA TYR A 65 -3.15 0.39 11.52
C TYR A 65 -4.47 0.34 10.71
N GLY A 66 -4.36 0.13 9.39
CA GLY A 66 -5.52 0.02 8.51
C GLY A 66 -6.50 -1.10 8.89
N LYS A 67 -5.99 -2.24 9.39
CA LYS A 67 -6.81 -3.38 9.86
C LYS A 67 -7.79 -3.00 10.99
N GLY A 68 -7.49 -1.94 11.75
CA GLY A 68 -8.36 -1.47 12.83
C GLY A 68 -9.27 -0.30 12.46
N CYS A 69 -8.97 0.40 11.37
CA CYS A 69 -9.54 1.72 11.09
C CYS A 69 -10.21 1.83 9.72
N CYS A 70 -9.98 0.89 8.81
CA CYS A 70 -10.49 0.92 7.43
C CYS A 70 -11.20 -0.39 7.07
N LEU A 71 -12.22 -0.31 6.22
CA LEU A 71 -12.87 -1.49 5.64
C LEU A 71 -11.96 -2.21 4.66
N TYR A 72 -11.13 -1.45 3.94
CA TYR A 72 -10.20 -1.96 2.94
C TYR A 72 -8.79 -1.45 3.19
N VAL A 73 -7.81 -2.33 3.08
CA VAL A 73 -6.39 -1.98 3.08
C VAL A 73 -5.80 -2.49 1.77
N ILE A 74 -5.36 -1.58 0.91
CA ILE A 74 -4.83 -1.86 -0.41
C ILE A 74 -3.32 -1.68 -0.36
N LEU A 75 -2.55 -2.73 -0.62
CA LEU A 75 -1.10 -2.67 -0.78
C LEU A 75 -0.76 -2.85 -2.26
N GLU A 76 -0.04 -1.88 -2.83
CA GLU A 76 0.46 -1.98 -4.20
C GLU A 76 1.99 -1.84 -4.24
N GLY A 77 2.62 -2.63 -5.11
CA GLY A 77 4.07 -2.66 -5.25
C GLY A 77 4.61 -3.80 -6.09
N ILE A 78 5.94 -3.86 -6.19
CA ILE A 78 6.68 -4.95 -6.84
C ILE A 78 7.43 -5.66 -5.72
N PHE A 79 7.09 -6.93 -5.49
CA PHE A 79 8.01 -7.84 -4.81
C PHE A 79 8.72 -8.67 -5.87
#